data_AF-A0A9D8S357-F1
#
_entry.id   AF-A0A9D8S357-F1
#
_cell.length_a   1.000
_cell.length_b   1.000
_cell.length_c   1.000
_cell.angle_alpha   90.00
_cell.angle_beta   90.00
_cell.angle_gamma   90.00
#
_symmetry.space_group_name_H-M   'P 1'
#
loop_
_entity.id
_entity.type
_entity.pdbx_description
1 polymer ?
#
loop_
_entity_poly.entity_id
_entity_poly.type
_entity_poly.pdbx_seq_one_letter_code
_entity_poly.pdbx_strand_id
1 'polypeptide(L)'
;MDNRLGNSSSANRPSVPIASSPNAESRDKSGSYSHKQNLDGLNEVRKHLTNDVDGLDFEPNKAMMGKIKEMLSNNQELTGAYKDFYEQELTESTLMKQGYGYNDAHNMALEIHNVQPQALYSPEIIQEFSKWFNKSDYEYWGITIKK
;
A
#
# COMPACT_ATOMS: atom_id res chain seq x y z
N MET A 1 46.74 -33.91 9.28
CA MET A 1 46.52 -34.00 7.83
C MET A 1 45.02 -34.03 7.59
N ASP A 2 44.51 -32.88 7.16
CA ASP A 2 43.40 -32.65 6.22
C ASP A 2 41.93 -33.04 6.53
N ASN A 3 41.16 -31.95 6.73
CA ASN A 3 39.75 -31.66 6.41
C ASN A 3 38.95 -32.65 5.55
N ARG A 4 37.65 -32.81 5.87
CA ARG A 4 36.54 -32.42 4.95
C ARG A 4 35.15 -32.41 5.58
N LEU A 5 34.40 -31.39 5.13
CA LEU A 5 33.02 -31.00 5.40
C LEU A 5 31.97 -32.01 4.90
N GLY A 6 30.80 -32.03 5.55
CA GLY A 6 29.60 -32.71 5.06
C GLY A 6 28.33 -32.09 5.64
N ASN A 7 27.84 -31.06 4.97
CA ASN A 7 26.63 -30.28 5.25
C ASN A 7 25.37 -31.14 4.99
N SER A 8 24.42 -31.18 5.93
CA SER A 8 23.13 -31.87 5.79
C SER A 8 22.08 -30.94 5.16
N SER A 9 21.55 -31.38 4.03
CA SER A 9 20.59 -30.68 3.15
C SER A 9 19.28 -30.29 3.83
N SER A 10 18.94 -29.01 3.70
CA SER A 10 17.59 -28.46 3.91
C SER A 10 16.69 -28.80 2.72
N ALA A 11 15.43 -29.11 3.01
CA ALA A 11 14.45 -29.63 2.08
C ALA A 11 14.07 -28.62 0.97
N ASN A 12 13.96 -29.19 -0.23
CA ASN A 12 13.59 -28.58 -1.51
C ASN A 12 12.13 -28.08 -1.47
N ARG A 13 11.89 -26.78 -1.70
CA ARG A 13 10.57 -26.27 -2.13
C ARG A 13 10.66 -25.87 -3.61
N PRO A 14 9.65 -26.22 -4.45
CA PRO A 14 9.69 -25.92 -5.86
C PRO A 14 9.54 -24.41 -6.11
N SER A 15 10.49 -23.85 -6.85
CA SER A 15 10.46 -22.48 -7.35
C SER A 15 9.36 -22.34 -8.41
N VAL A 16 8.28 -21.64 -8.07
CA VAL A 16 7.29 -21.20 -9.07
C VAL A 16 7.87 -19.95 -9.75
N PRO A 17 7.88 -19.86 -11.10
CA PRO A 17 8.38 -18.67 -11.77
C PRO A 17 7.39 -17.52 -11.56
N ILE A 18 7.76 -16.57 -10.71
CA ILE A 18 7.12 -15.26 -10.61
C ILE A 18 7.26 -14.56 -11.96
N ALA A 19 6.13 -14.35 -12.64
CA ALA A 19 6.06 -13.52 -13.83
C ALA A 19 6.50 -12.10 -13.45
N SER A 20 7.61 -11.65 -14.03
CA SER A 20 8.16 -10.31 -13.81
C SER A 20 7.16 -9.25 -14.25
N SER A 21 6.52 -8.59 -13.28
CA SER A 21 5.86 -7.31 -13.51
C SER A 21 6.96 -6.25 -13.71
N PRO A 22 6.89 -5.38 -14.73
CA PRO A 22 7.99 -4.48 -15.11
C PRO A 22 8.29 -3.35 -14.11
N ASN A 23 7.54 -3.23 -13.01
CA ASN A 23 7.84 -2.31 -11.89
C ASN A 23 8.77 -2.98 -10.86
N ALA A 24 9.88 -3.55 -11.32
CA ALA A 24 10.83 -4.23 -10.46
C ALA A 24 11.32 -3.32 -9.33
N GLU A 25 11.03 -3.75 -8.10
CA GLU A 25 11.50 -3.20 -6.83
C GLU A 25 12.99 -2.80 -6.93
N SER A 26 13.32 -1.55 -6.59
CA SER A 26 14.66 -1.28 -6.08
C SER A 26 14.65 -1.66 -4.60
N ARG A 27 14.93 -2.94 -4.30
CA ARG A 27 15.31 -3.34 -2.94
C ARG A 27 16.63 -2.66 -2.61
N ASP A 28 16.56 -1.52 -1.93
CA ASP A 28 17.74 -1.01 -1.25
C ASP A 28 18.12 -2.01 -0.15
N LYS A 29 19.42 -2.14 0.15
CA LYS A 29 19.98 -3.20 1.01
C LYS A 29 19.52 -3.11 2.48
N SER A 30 18.55 -2.26 2.80
CA SER A 30 17.94 -2.05 4.12
C SER A 30 16.54 -2.65 4.27
N GLY A 31 15.90 -3.18 3.21
CA GLY A 31 14.53 -3.70 3.30
C GLY A 31 13.44 -2.60 3.32
N SER A 32 13.77 -1.39 2.83
CA SER A 32 12.80 -0.29 2.71
C SER A 32 11.86 -0.50 1.52
N TYR A 33 10.55 -0.56 1.78
CA TYR A 33 9.50 -0.57 0.76
C TYR A 33 9.28 0.87 0.29
N SER A 34 9.95 1.29 -0.79
CA SER A 34 9.67 2.58 -1.44
C SER A 34 9.22 2.34 -2.87
N HIS A 35 8.01 2.79 -3.19
CA HIS A 35 7.42 2.60 -4.51
C HIS A 35 7.61 3.87 -5.35
N LYS A 36 7.98 3.70 -6.62
CA LYS A 36 8.00 4.83 -7.55
C LYS A 36 6.58 5.40 -7.68
N GLN A 37 6.42 6.70 -7.45
CA GLN A 37 5.16 7.41 -7.61
C GLN A 37 4.89 7.66 -9.10
N ASN A 38 4.05 6.83 -9.72
CA ASN A 38 3.70 6.95 -11.12
C ASN A 38 2.34 6.30 -11.44
N LEU A 39 1.85 6.53 -12.65
CA LEU A 39 0.57 5.99 -13.08
C LEU A 39 0.53 4.46 -13.13
N ASP A 40 1.68 3.80 -13.29
CA ASP A 40 1.77 2.33 -13.30
C ASP A 40 1.56 1.75 -11.90
N GLY A 41 2.17 2.32 -10.87
CA GLY A 41 1.88 1.91 -9.50
C GLY A 41 0.44 2.25 -9.11
N LEU A 42 -0.12 3.36 -9.59
CA LEU A 42 -1.55 3.64 -9.39
C LEU A 42 -2.44 2.59 -10.05
N ASN A 43 -2.04 2.04 -11.20
CA ASN A 43 -2.74 0.93 -11.82
C ASN A 43 -2.66 -0.35 -10.99
N GLU A 44 -1.56 -0.60 -10.29
CA GLU A 44 -1.44 -1.72 -9.35
C GLU A 44 -2.33 -1.53 -8.12
N VAL A 45 -2.39 -0.33 -7.55
CA VAL A 45 -3.36 -0.01 -6.47
C VAL A 45 -4.79 -0.28 -6.93
N ARG A 46 -5.15 0.15 -8.15
CA ARG A 46 -6.49 -0.12 -8.70
C ARG A 46 -6.77 -1.62 -8.78
N LYS A 47 -5.83 -2.41 -9.31
CA LYS A 47 -6.00 -3.87 -9.42
C LYS A 47 -6.17 -4.52 -8.06
N HIS A 48 -5.40 -4.09 -7.07
CA HIS A 48 -5.50 -4.57 -5.69
C HIS A 48 -6.88 -4.29 -5.11
N LEU A 49 -7.32 -3.03 -5.14
CA LEU A 49 -8.64 -2.61 -4.65
C LEU A 49 -9.80 -3.31 -5.40
N THR A 50 -9.63 -3.71 -6.65
CA THR A 50 -10.67 -4.43 -7.40
C THR A 50 -10.65 -5.94 -7.15
N ASN A 51 -9.48 -6.56 -7.19
CA ASN A 51 -9.39 -8.02 -7.31
C ASN A 51 -9.06 -8.72 -6.00
N ASP A 52 -8.35 -8.04 -5.10
CA ASP A 52 -7.80 -8.66 -3.90
C ASP A 52 -8.69 -8.41 -2.68
N VAL A 53 -9.31 -7.21 -2.59
CA VAL A 53 -10.02 -6.76 -1.38
C VAL A 53 -11.43 -6.20 -1.62
N ASP A 54 -11.91 -6.14 -2.86
CA ASP A 54 -13.22 -5.57 -3.23
C ASP A 54 -13.47 -4.15 -2.67
N GLY A 55 -12.39 -3.39 -2.52
CA GLY A 55 -12.36 -2.06 -1.92
C GLY A 55 -12.63 -0.93 -2.91
N LEU A 56 -12.61 -1.17 -4.23
CA LEU A 56 -12.79 -0.10 -5.21
C LEU A 56 -14.21 0.45 -5.24
N ASP A 57 -15.22 -0.32 -4.82
CA ASP A 57 -16.61 0.16 -4.75
C ASP A 57 -16.87 1.13 -3.59
N PHE A 58 -15.92 1.25 -2.66
CA PHE A 58 -15.95 2.27 -1.62
C PHE A 58 -15.65 3.66 -2.22
N GLU A 59 -16.65 4.55 -2.22
CA GLU A 59 -16.54 5.88 -2.86
C GLU A 59 -15.33 6.72 -2.40
N PRO A 60 -14.92 6.73 -1.12
CA PRO A 60 -13.69 7.39 -0.69
C PRO A 60 -12.43 6.87 -1.39
N ASN A 61 -12.32 5.56 -1.65
CA ASN A 61 -11.20 4.98 -2.39
C ASN A 61 -11.19 5.49 -3.82
N LYS A 62 -12.34 5.56 -4.50
CA LYS A 62 -12.44 6.12 -5.86
C LYS A 62 -11.97 7.58 -5.88
N ALA A 63 -12.34 8.37 -4.89
CA ALA A 63 -11.96 9.77 -4.79
C ALA A 63 -10.46 9.96 -4.53
N MET A 64 -9.87 9.18 -3.60
CA MET A 64 -8.42 9.15 -3.38
C MET A 64 -7.67 8.78 -4.67
N MET A 65 -8.11 7.73 -5.37
CA MET A 65 -7.53 7.30 -6.64
C MET A 65 -7.63 8.38 -7.73
N GLY A 66 -8.74 9.12 -7.77
CA GLY A 66 -8.94 10.24 -8.68
C GLY A 66 -7.93 11.36 -8.44
N LYS A 67 -7.75 11.77 -7.17
CA LYS A 67 -6.78 12.81 -6.78
C LYS A 67 -5.34 12.39 -7.02
N ILE A 68 -4.98 11.16 -6.67
CA ILE A 68 -3.64 10.63 -6.95
C ILE A 68 -3.38 10.60 -8.47
N LYS A 69 -4.36 10.20 -9.28
CA LYS A 69 -4.24 10.23 -10.75
C LYS A 69 -3.99 11.65 -11.26
N GLU A 70 -4.73 12.63 -10.76
CA GLU A 70 -4.59 14.05 -11.11
C GLU A 70 -3.16 14.54 -10.82
N MET A 71 -2.68 14.35 -9.60
CA MET A 71 -1.34 14.76 -9.16
C MET A 71 -0.24 14.13 -10.02
N LEU A 72 -0.29 12.81 -10.20
CA LEU A 72 0.71 12.07 -10.99
C LEU A 72 0.69 12.48 -12.47
N SER A 73 -0.49 12.73 -13.05
CA SER A 73 -0.63 13.21 -14.44
C SER A 73 -0.01 14.60 -14.63
N ASN A 74 0.00 15.41 -13.57
CA ASN A 74 0.59 16.73 -13.54
C ASN A 74 2.08 16.73 -13.12
N ASN A 75 2.72 15.56 -12.99
CA ASN A 75 4.08 15.40 -12.44
C ASN A 75 4.27 16.01 -11.04
N GLN A 76 3.21 16.02 -10.23
CA GLN A 76 3.27 16.45 -8.84
C GLN A 76 3.62 15.25 -7.96
N GLU A 77 4.52 15.47 -7.00
CA GLU A 77 4.85 14.47 -5.98
C GLU A 77 3.65 14.24 -5.06
N LEU A 78 3.35 12.98 -4.76
CA LEU A 78 2.36 12.62 -3.75
C LEU A 78 2.92 12.93 -2.36
N THR A 79 2.11 13.58 -1.55
CA THR A 79 2.46 13.98 -0.18
C THR A 79 1.27 13.74 0.75
N GLY A 80 1.55 13.63 2.06
CA GLY A 80 0.54 13.38 3.09
C GLY A 80 -0.30 12.12 2.80
N ALA A 81 -1.60 12.19 3.09
CA ALA A 81 -2.53 11.08 2.93
C ALA A 81 -2.51 10.41 1.54
N TYR A 82 -2.25 11.19 0.47
CA TYR A 82 -2.17 10.63 -0.89
C TYR A 82 -0.96 9.72 -1.08
N LYS A 83 0.17 10.08 -0.47
CA LYS A 83 1.36 9.23 -0.45
C LYS A 83 1.14 8.01 0.44
N ASP A 84 0.64 8.25 1.65
CA ASP A 84 0.45 7.20 2.65
C ASP A 84 -0.52 6.12 2.14
N PHE A 85 -1.65 6.52 1.55
CA PHE A 85 -2.58 5.62 0.88
C PHE A 85 -1.90 4.84 -0.25
N TYR A 86 -1.20 5.52 -1.15
CA TYR A 86 -0.55 4.89 -2.30
C TYR A 86 0.50 3.85 -1.88
N GLU A 87 1.35 4.18 -0.91
CA GLU A 87 2.41 3.30 -0.43
C GLU A 87 1.88 2.12 0.39
N GLN A 88 0.85 2.37 1.22
CA GLN A 88 0.10 1.35 1.96
C GLN A 88 -0.45 0.28 1.01
N GLU A 89 -1.28 0.68 0.05
CA GLU A 89 -2.00 -0.24 -0.83
C GLU A 89 -1.05 -1.08 -1.71
N LEU A 90 0.06 -0.48 -2.19
CA LEU A 90 1.08 -1.21 -2.94
C LEU A 90 1.82 -2.24 -2.07
N THR A 91 2.08 -1.88 -0.82
CA THR A 91 2.80 -2.76 0.12
C THR A 91 1.89 -3.89 0.59
N GLU A 92 0.63 -3.59 0.90
CA GLU A 92 -0.40 -4.56 1.23
C GLU A 92 -0.59 -5.57 0.08
N SER A 93 -0.78 -5.09 -1.16
CA SER A 93 -0.84 -5.97 -2.34
C SER A 93 0.39 -6.86 -2.49
N THR A 94 1.58 -6.31 -2.22
CA THR A 94 2.84 -7.06 -2.29
C THR A 94 2.91 -8.16 -1.23
N LEU A 95 2.52 -7.85 0.01
CA LEU A 95 2.46 -8.83 1.10
C LEU A 95 1.41 -9.91 0.83
N MET A 96 0.23 -9.55 0.31
CA MET A 96 -0.79 -10.53 -0.06
C MET A 96 -0.29 -11.48 -1.18
N LYS A 97 0.44 -10.96 -2.17
CA LYS A 97 1.10 -11.78 -3.21
C LYS A 97 2.19 -12.71 -2.64
N GLN A 98 2.74 -12.39 -1.47
CA GLN A 98 3.69 -13.25 -0.74
C GLN A 98 2.99 -14.30 0.14
N GLY A 99 1.65 -14.29 0.20
CA GLY A 99 0.85 -15.28 0.92
C GLY A 99 0.39 -14.84 2.31
N TYR A 100 0.62 -13.58 2.70
CA TYR A 100 0.02 -13.03 3.92
C TYR A 100 -1.49 -12.82 3.72
N GLY A 101 -2.27 -13.03 4.78
CA GLY A 101 -3.70 -12.70 4.77
C GLY A 101 -3.92 -11.18 4.79
N TYR A 102 -5.09 -10.73 4.35
CA TYR A 102 -5.45 -9.31 4.26
C TYR A 102 -5.16 -8.55 5.56
N ASN A 103 -5.66 -9.00 6.71
CA ASN A 103 -5.46 -8.30 7.99
C ASN A 103 -3.97 -8.18 8.39
N ASP A 104 -3.17 -9.24 8.15
CA ASP A 104 -1.75 -9.22 8.47
C ASP A 104 -1.01 -8.27 7.53
N ALA A 105 -1.30 -8.36 6.22
CA ALA A 105 -0.73 -7.49 5.20
C ALA A 105 -1.06 -6.01 5.46
N HIS A 106 -2.31 -5.71 5.85
CA HIS A 106 -2.78 -4.37 6.16
C HIS A 106 -2.02 -3.75 7.34
N ASN A 107 -1.95 -4.48 8.46
CA ASN A 107 -1.26 -4.02 9.66
C ASN A 107 0.24 -3.88 9.42
N MET A 108 0.87 -4.84 8.73
CA MET A 108 2.28 -4.78 8.40
C MET A 108 2.60 -3.59 7.49
N ALA A 109 1.77 -3.29 6.50
CA ALA A 109 1.99 -2.14 5.63
C ALA A 109 1.91 -0.82 6.42
N LEU A 110 0.97 -0.69 7.38
CA LEU A 110 0.88 0.49 8.24
C LEU A 110 2.15 0.65 9.08
N GLU A 111 2.66 -0.45 9.66
CA GLU A 111 3.89 -0.47 10.44
C GLU A 111 5.13 -0.12 9.61
N ILE A 112 5.25 -0.69 8.40
CA ILE A 112 6.37 -0.46 7.48
C ILE A 112 6.49 1.02 7.13
N HIS A 113 5.35 1.69 6.88
CA HIS A 113 5.32 3.11 6.52
C HIS A 113 5.22 4.05 7.72
N ASN A 114 5.11 3.50 8.94
CA ASN A 114 4.88 4.25 10.18
C ASN A 114 3.66 5.19 10.05
N VAL A 115 2.58 4.68 9.45
CA VAL A 115 1.33 5.41 9.16
C VAL A 115 0.25 4.99 10.14
N GLN A 116 -0.52 5.96 10.64
CA GLN A 116 -1.72 5.69 11.44
C GLN A 116 -2.93 5.44 10.51
N PRO A 117 -3.87 4.55 10.86
CA PRO A 117 -5.05 4.29 10.02
C PRO A 117 -5.83 5.55 9.60
N GLN A 118 -5.96 6.53 10.50
CA GLN A 118 -6.67 7.79 10.26
C GLN A 118 -5.99 8.69 9.22
N ALA A 119 -4.71 8.45 8.92
CA ALA A 119 -3.94 9.22 7.96
C ALA A 119 -4.17 8.76 6.50
N LEU A 120 -4.77 7.59 6.28
CA LEU A 120 -4.91 7.00 4.94
C LEU A 120 -5.89 7.78 4.03
N TYR A 121 -6.80 8.57 4.59
CA TYR A 121 -7.68 9.42 3.81
C TYR A 121 -7.39 10.88 4.10
N SER A 122 -7.40 11.70 3.04
CA SER A 122 -7.12 13.13 3.19
C SER A 122 -8.28 13.87 3.88
N PRO A 123 -8.03 15.03 4.51
CA PRO A 123 -9.08 15.84 5.12
C PRO A 123 -10.22 16.20 4.17
N GLU A 124 -9.92 16.47 2.90
CA GLU A 124 -10.93 16.83 1.90
C GLU A 124 -11.85 15.65 1.59
N ILE A 125 -11.31 14.44 1.45
CA ILE A 125 -12.11 13.23 1.23
C ILE A 125 -12.92 12.88 2.49
N ILE A 126 -12.36 13.02 3.68
CA ILE A 126 -13.10 12.79 4.94
C ILE A 126 -14.27 13.78 5.08
N GLN A 127 -14.10 15.04 4.68
CA GLN A 127 -15.18 16.02 4.68
C GLN A 127 -16.27 15.71 3.65
N GLU A 128 -15.86 15.43 2.40
CA GLU A 128 -16.78 15.12 1.29
C GLU A 128 -17.61 13.87 1.59
N PHE A 129 -16.99 12.84 2.14
CA PHE A 129 -17.58 11.53 2.37
C PHE A 129 -17.88 11.26 3.85
N SER A 130 -18.21 12.31 4.60
CA SER A 130 -18.36 12.30 6.06
C SER A 130 -19.15 11.12 6.65
N LYS A 131 -20.23 10.67 6.01
CA LYS A 131 -21.04 9.53 6.49
C LYS A 131 -20.27 8.21 6.65
N TRP A 132 -19.10 8.08 6.03
CA TRP A 132 -18.28 6.87 6.03
C TRP A 132 -17.16 6.90 7.08
N PHE A 133 -16.91 8.05 7.70
CA PHE A 133 -15.83 8.25 8.64
C PHE A 133 -16.36 8.46 10.05
N ASN A 134 -15.57 8.06 11.03
CA ASN A 134 -15.94 8.14 12.44
C ASN A 134 -15.26 9.33 13.11
N LYS A 135 -15.65 9.58 14.37
CA LYS A 135 -15.14 10.71 15.16
C LYS A 135 -13.60 10.79 15.21
N SER A 136 -12.91 9.65 15.32
CA SER A 136 -11.44 9.63 15.41
C SER A 136 -10.75 10.10 14.14
N ASP A 137 -11.35 9.87 12.97
CA ASP A 137 -10.82 10.35 11.68
C ASP A 137 -10.87 11.88 11.63
N TYR A 138 -11.97 12.49 12.10
CA TYR A 138 -12.07 13.95 12.20
C TYR A 138 -11.11 14.54 13.22
N GLU A 139 -10.95 13.89 14.37
CA GLU A 139 -10.05 14.34 15.43
C GLU A 139 -8.59 14.33 14.98
N TYR A 140 -8.16 13.29 14.24
CA TYR A 140 -6.81 13.20 13.67
C TYR A 140 -6.47 14.41 12.79
N TRP A 141 -7.42 14.83 11.95
CA TRP A 141 -7.24 15.97 11.03
C TRP A 141 -7.69 17.32 11.59
N GLY A 142 -8.18 17.38 12.83
CA GLY A 142 -8.72 18.61 13.42
C GLY A 142 -9.96 19.17 12.69
N ILE A 143 -10.71 18.32 12.00
CA ILE A 143 -11.91 18.73 11.25
C ILE A 143 -13.06 18.96 12.23
N THR A 144 -13.57 20.19 12.27
CA THR A 144 -14.78 20.50 13.03
C THR A 144 -16.01 20.28 12.16
N ILE A 145 -16.83 19.28 12.49
CA ILE A 145 -18.14 19.11 11.85
C ILE A 145 -19.06 20.22 12.37
N LYS A 146 -19.39 21.19 11.53
CA LYS A 146 -20.46 22.15 11.83
C LYS A 146 -21.78 21.40 11.75
N LYS A 147 -22.46 21.31 12.89
CA LYS A 147 -23.85 20.80 12.97
C LYS A 147 -24.81 21.76 12.28
#